data_AF-A0A1I4WVQ2-F1
#
_entry.id   AF-A0A1I4WVQ2-F1
#
_cell.length_a   1.000
_cell.length_b   1.000
_cell.length_c   1.000
_cell.angle_alpha   90.00
_cell.angle_beta   90.00
_cell.angle_gamma   90.00
#
_symmetry.space_group_name_H-M   'P 1'
#
loop_
_entity.id
_entity.type
_entity.pdbx_description
1 polymer ?
#
loop_
_entity_poly.entity_id
_entity_poly.type
_entity_poly.pdbx_seq_one_letter_code
_entity_poly.pdbx_strand_id
1 'polypeptide(L)'
;MFVRYRTGTAVLIIAGLLGGCAATGQSGAGSQPQSVYHCGQMEIRVALGEDENLLGIDYRDRRLLLKPARSASGALYVAPGEDQTRFWSKGERATLTIRGETYPECLVPGAVEMPFEARGNEPFWRAVVSGAELRLERPFEKDGLKRLEVEKVVADRHGREFLARGDDLNVRLTVARQLCQDSMSGAQYPAQTRLTVNGETYNGCGGDPQRLLRGAEWVVEDIAGAGIIDSSRVTIRFLPDNRVAGRGSCNRYTGSYQLTGEGIGFGAIASTRMACAPALMNQENRFLQILGEVSRVQIGREGQLQLITPSGETLTAFQSAGEQAERNNVSRKRKALGIGQARWRDSVAAAVGTRALVRSFICRDPTCWPSRTTRKDSSVSPPERSSTVSRLSRSEMSPA
;
A
#
# COMPACT_ATOMS: atom_id res chain seq x y z
N MET A 1 71.27 16.54 -25.08
CA MET A 1 72.66 16.06 -25.26
C MET A 1 73.13 15.51 -23.92
N PHE A 2 73.92 14.43 -23.93
CA PHE A 2 74.46 13.66 -22.80
C PHE A 2 73.80 12.30 -22.46
N VAL A 3 74.41 11.28 -23.08
CA VAL A 3 74.99 10.06 -22.49
C VAL A 3 74.04 9.06 -21.79
N ARG A 4 73.87 7.92 -22.48
CA ARG A 4 73.42 6.63 -21.94
C ARG A 4 74.53 6.00 -21.11
N TYR A 5 74.20 5.52 -19.91
CA TYR A 5 74.92 4.43 -19.25
C TYR A 5 73.93 3.31 -18.93
N ARG A 6 74.27 2.09 -19.39
CA ARG A 6 73.60 0.83 -19.07
C ARG A 6 74.26 0.27 -17.81
N THR A 7 73.47 -0.03 -16.79
CA THR A 7 73.82 -0.94 -15.70
C THR A 7 72.61 -1.81 -15.42
N GLY A 8 72.76 -3.12 -15.63
CA GLY A 8 71.76 -4.13 -15.28
C GLY A 8 72.15 -4.84 -13.98
N THR A 9 71.13 -5.26 -13.22
CA THR A 9 71.07 -6.25 -12.10
C THR A 9 69.88 -5.83 -11.23
N ALA A 10 69.04 -6.67 -10.62
CA ALA A 10 68.88 -8.12 -10.56
C ALA A 10 67.42 -8.38 -10.14
N VAL A 11 66.87 -9.52 -10.57
CA VAL A 11 65.54 -9.99 -10.19
C VAL A 11 65.59 -10.59 -8.78
N LEU A 12 64.71 -10.14 -7.89
CA LEU A 12 64.48 -10.72 -6.57
C LEU A 12 63.01 -11.19 -6.52
N ILE A 13 62.82 -12.50 -6.67
CA ILE A 13 61.53 -13.18 -6.48
C ILE A 13 61.43 -13.52 -4.99
N ILE A 14 60.52 -12.86 -4.28
CA ILE A 14 60.17 -13.21 -2.90
C ILE A 14 59.00 -14.20 -2.96
N ALA A 15 59.30 -15.48 -2.69
CA ALA A 15 58.30 -16.50 -2.44
C ALA A 15 57.78 -16.38 -1.01
N GLY A 16 56.55 -15.88 -0.86
CA GLY A 16 55.81 -15.90 0.42
C GLY A 16 54.87 -17.10 0.47
N LEU A 17 55.29 -18.14 1.20
CA LEU A 17 54.38 -19.13 1.79
C LEU A 17 53.90 -18.57 3.13
N LEU A 18 52.59 -18.64 3.40
CA LEU A 18 52.00 -19.02 4.70
C LEU A 18 50.47 -18.84 4.70
N GLY A 19 49.80 -19.79 5.36
CA GLY A 19 48.56 -19.54 6.09
C GLY A 19 47.27 -19.92 5.38
N GLY A 20 46.92 -21.21 5.42
CA GLY A 20 45.55 -21.63 5.21
C GLY A 20 44.65 -21.10 6.33
N CYS A 21 43.59 -20.39 5.95
CA CYS A 21 42.39 -20.21 6.77
C CYS A 21 41.25 -20.92 6.04
N ALA A 22 40.84 -22.07 6.56
CA ALA A 22 39.54 -22.64 6.23
C ALA A 22 38.47 -21.69 6.77
N ALA A 23 38.00 -20.79 5.92
CA ALA A 23 36.77 -20.07 6.18
C ALA A 23 35.63 -21.08 6.02
N THR A 24 35.07 -21.52 7.14
CA THR A 24 33.75 -22.13 7.19
C THR A 24 32.78 -21.19 6.47
N GLY A 25 32.38 -21.56 5.26
CA GLY A 25 31.35 -20.86 4.51
C GLY A 25 30.07 -20.90 5.34
N GLN A 26 29.71 -19.77 5.93
CA GLN A 26 28.36 -19.55 6.40
C GLN A 26 27.46 -19.73 5.19
N SER A 27 26.57 -20.73 5.27
CA SER A 27 25.42 -20.88 4.41
C SER A 27 24.57 -19.62 4.55
N GLY A 28 24.90 -18.58 3.79
CA GLY A 28 23.95 -17.52 3.49
C GLY A 28 22.81 -18.21 2.77
N ALA A 29 21.66 -18.30 3.43
CA ALA A 29 20.40 -18.63 2.77
C ALA A 29 20.32 -17.71 1.54
N GLY A 30 20.49 -18.30 0.35
CA GLY A 30 20.39 -17.56 -0.89
C GLY A 30 19.03 -16.90 -0.90
N SER A 31 18.99 -15.57 -0.83
CA SER A 31 17.74 -14.84 -1.01
C SER A 31 17.24 -15.17 -2.40
N GLN A 32 16.21 -16.03 -2.49
CA GLN A 32 15.52 -16.32 -3.74
C GLN A 32 15.16 -15.00 -4.44
N PRO A 33 15.33 -14.89 -5.76
CA PRO A 33 15.06 -13.64 -6.48
C PRO A 33 13.61 -13.23 -6.25
N GLN A 34 13.42 -12.15 -5.49
CA GLN A 34 12.12 -11.59 -5.17
C GLN A 34 11.81 -10.46 -6.13
N SER A 35 10.67 -10.56 -6.82
CA SER A 35 10.16 -9.49 -7.68
C SER A 35 9.19 -8.63 -6.88
N VAL A 36 9.36 -7.31 -6.96
CA VAL A 36 8.42 -6.34 -6.38
C VAL A 36 7.50 -5.84 -7.47
N TYR A 37 6.20 -5.76 -7.18
CA TYR A 37 5.23 -5.12 -8.05
C TYR A 37 4.38 -4.10 -7.29
N HIS A 38 3.88 -3.09 -7.99
CA HIS A 38 2.95 -2.09 -7.49
C HIS A 38 1.63 -2.15 -8.25
N CYS A 39 0.58 -2.62 -7.57
CA CYS A 39 -0.79 -2.73 -8.05
C CYS A 39 -1.57 -1.47 -7.61
N GLY A 40 -1.38 -0.36 -8.31
CA GLY A 40 -1.77 0.97 -7.82
C GLY A 40 -0.92 1.37 -6.61
N GLN A 41 -1.56 1.65 -5.48
CA GLN A 41 -0.90 1.95 -4.21
C GLN A 41 -0.42 0.71 -3.44
N MET A 42 -0.91 -0.48 -3.78
CA MET A 42 -0.51 -1.70 -3.06
C MET A 42 0.80 -2.25 -3.61
N GLU A 43 1.78 -2.44 -2.74
CA GLU A 43 2.98 -3.21 -3.04
C GLU A 43 2.72 -4.70 -2.79
N ILE A 44 3.20 -5.53 -3.70
CA ILE A 44 3.29 -6.98 -3.52
C ILE A 44 4.71 -7.45 -3.77
N ARG A 45 5.06 -8.53 -3.09
CA ARG A 45 6.38 -9.16 -3.16
C ARG A 45 6.20 -10.60 -3.58
N VAL A 46 6.77 -10.96 -4.72
CA VAL A 46 6.59 -12.25 -5.38
C VAL A 46 7.90 -13.01 -5.34
N ALA A 47 7.89 -14.22 -4.77
CA ALA A 47 9.06 -15.09 -4.70
C ALA A 47 8.64 -16.54 -4.94
N LEU A 48 9.50 -17.32 -5.59
CA LEU A 48 9.33 -18.78 -5.61
C LEU A 48 9.55 -19.31 -4.20
N GLY A 49 8.70 -20.24 -3.77
CA GLY A 49 8.83 -20.95 -2.50
C GLY A 49 10.07 -21.84 -2.50
N GLU A 50 10.47 -22.28 -1.29
CA GLU A 50 11.57 -23.25 -1.13
C GLU A 50 11.26 -24.56 -1.86
N ASP A 51 9.99 -24.97 -1.85
CA ASP A 51 9.44 -25.89 -2.82
C ASP A 51 9.21 -25.12 -4.14
N GLU A 52 10.10 -25.29 -5.13
CA GLU A 52 10.10 -24.60 -6.44
C GLU A 52 8.76 -24.70 -7.21
N ASN A 53 7.81 -25.50 -6.72
CA ASN A 53 6.48 -25.72 -7.27
C ASN A 53 5.43 -24.69 -6.84
N LEU A 54 5.70 -23.82 -5.86
CA LEU A 54 4.75 -22.81 -5.38
C LEU A 54 5.28 -21.40 -5.53
N LEU A 55 4.43 -20.49 -6.01
CA LEU A 55 4.68 -19.06 -6.00
C LEU A 55 4.13 -18.45 -4.70
N GLY A 56 5.01 -17.83 -3.93
CA GLY A 56 4.64 -17.02 -2.77
C GLY A 56 4.37 -15.57 -3.17
N ILE A 57 3.23 -15.03 -2.77
CA ILE A 57 2.92 -13.60 -2.90
C ILE A 57 2.65 -13.01 -1.53
N ASP A 58 3.58 -12.18 -1.05
CA ASP A 58 3.41 -11.38 0.15
C ASP A 58 2.68 -10.08 -0.22
N TYR A 59 1.53 -9.84 0.41
CA TYR A 59 0.74 -8.64 0.24
C TYR A 59 0.14 -8.24 1.59
N ARG A 60 0.33 -6.98 2.00
CA ARG A 60 0.01 -6.55 3.39
C ARG A 60 0.72 -7.49 4.39
N ASP A 61 -0.01 -8.10 5.34
CA ASP A 61 0.52 -9.12 6.28
C ASP A 61 0.13 -10.54 5.91
N ARG A 62 -0.23 -10.78 4.65
CA ARG A 62 -0.70 -12.08 4.18
C ARG A 62 0.23 -12.62 3.13
N ARG A 63 0.35 -13.94 3.13
CA ARG A 63 1.07 -14.68 2.10
C ARG A 63 0.09 -15.59 1.36
N LEU A 64 0.04 -15.47 0.04
CA LEU A 64 -0.63 -16.42 -0.84
C LEU A 64 0.38 -17.45 -1.32
N LEU A 65 -0.03 -18.71 -1.43
CA LEU A 65 0.71 -19.76 -2.09
C LEU A 65 -0.09 -20.22 -3.30
N LEU A 66 0.48 -20.06 -4.49
CA LEU A 66 -0.19 -20.35 -5.76
C LEU A 66 0.58 -21.43 -6.52
N LYS A 67 -0.13 -22.34 -7.17
CA LYS A 67 0.44 -23.37 -8.03
C LYS A 67 0.49 -22.88 -9.48
N PRO A 68 1.51 -23.27 -10.27
CA PRO A 68 1.54 -22.96 -11.68
C PRO A 68 0.33 -23.58 -12.40
N ALA A 69 -0.23 -22.85 -13.35
CA ALA A 69 -1.33 -23.28 -14.20
C ALA A 69 -1.02 -22.99 -15.67
N ARG A 70 -1.68 -23.70 -16.58
CA ARG A 70 -1.47 -23.51 -18.02
C ARG A 70 -2.02 -22.16 -18.49
N SER A 71 -1.28 -21.47 -19.34
CA SER A 71 -1.69 -20.24 -20.01
C SER A 71 -1.19 -20.21 -21.45
N ALA A 72 -1.93 -19.55 -22.34
CA ALA A 72 -1.52 -19.35 -23.73
C ALA A 72 -0.33 -18.38 -23.86
N SER A 73 -0.19 -17.42 -22.92
CA SER A 73 0.99 -16.55 -22.83
C SER A 73 1.21 -16.05 -21.41
N GLY A 74 2.47 -15.74 -21.06
CA GLY A 74 2.84 -15.35 -19.70
C GLY A 74 2.79 -16.51 -18.70
N ALA A 75 3.19 -16.24 -17.48
CA ALA A 75 3.15 -17.20 -16.38
C ALA A 75 1.85 -17.02 -15.59
N LEU A 76 1.08 -18.09 -15.42
CA LEU A 76 -0.16 -18.10 -14.64
C LEU A 76 0.01 -18.98 -13.40
N TYR A 77 -0.46 -18.47 -12.27
CA TYR A 77 -0.51 -19.17 -11.00
C TYR A 77 -1.89 -19.03 -10.38
N VAL A 78 -2.41 -20.11 -9.79
CA VAL A 78 -3.77 -20.19 -9.24
C VAL A 78 -3.72 -20.81 -7.85
N ALA A 79 -4.57 -20.37 -6.94
CA ALA A 79 -4.65 -20.93 -5.59
C ALA A 79 -5.09 -22.41 -5.62
N PRO A 80 -4.53 -23.27 -4.78
CA PRO A 80 -4.99 -24.66 -4.69
C PRO A 80 -6.46 -24.74 -4.25
N GLY A 81 -7.29 -25.41 -5.04
CA GLY A 81 -8.70 -25.66 -4.69
C GLY A 81 -9.69 -24.53 -5.02
N GLU A 82 -9.24 -23.40 -5.58
CA GLU A 82 -10.12 -22.33 -6.07
C GLU A 82 -9.51 -21.60 -7.28
N ASP A 83 -10.34 -21.09 -8.21
CA ASP A 83 -9.86 -20.35 -9.40
C ASP A 83 -9.98 -18.82 -9.28
N GLN A 84 -10.65 -18.35 -8.21
CA GLN A 84 -10.92 -16.94 -7.95
C GLN A 84 -9.71 -16.18 -7.39
N THR A 85 -8.65 -16.88 -7.00
CA THR A 85 -7.38 -16.27 -6.59
C THR A 85 -6.29 -16.70 -7.57
N ARG A 86 -5.78 -15.73 -8.34
CA ARG A 86 -4.82 -15.97 -9.42
C ARG A 86 -3.85 -14.81 -9.58
N PHE A 87 -2.66 -15.14 -10.05
CA PHE A 87 -1.63 -14.20 -10.43
C PHE A 87 -1.13 -14.56 -11.83
N TRP A 88 -1.23 -13.61 -12.74
CA TRP A 88 -0.72 -13.75 -14.09
C TRP A 88 0.33 -12.68 -14.34
N SER A 89 1.48 -13.04 -14.90
CA SER A 89 2.54 -12.09 -15.23
C SER A 89 3.08 -12.28 -16.65
N LYS A 90 3.45 -11.18 -17.29
CA LYS A 90 4.10 -11.17 -18.61
C LYS A 90 4.96 -9.93 -18.74
N GLY A 91 6.27 -10.13 -18.90
CA GLY A 91 7.24 -9.03 -18.92
C GLY A 91 7.19 -8.23 -17.62
N GLU A 92 6.93 -6.93 -17.74
CA GLU A 92 6.93 -5.96 -16.63
C GLU A 92 5.58 -5.79 -15.93
N ARG A 93 4.56 -6.52 -16.40
CA ARG A 93 3.16 -6.34 -16.01
C ARG A 93 2.62 -7.61 -15.40
N ALA A 94 1.70 -7.46 -14.45
CA ALA A 94 0.98 -8.57 -13.85
C ALA A 94 -0.46 -8.19 -13.49
N THR A 95 -1.32 -9.20 -13.46
CA THR A 95 -2.70 -9.13 -12.99
C THR A 95 -2.82 -9.98 -11.75
N LEU A 96 -3.29 -9.37 -10.65
CA LEU A 96 -3.58 -10.05 -9.41
C LEU A 96 -5.10 -10.03 -9.18
N THR A 97 -5.68 -11.21 -9.01
CA THR A 97 -7.06 -11.39 -8.57
C THR A 97 -7.03 -12.14 -7.24
N ILE A 98 -7.75 -11.66 -6.23
CA ILE A 98 -7.91 -12.33 -4.93
C ILE A 98 -9.40 -12.49 -4.66
N ARG A 99 -9.87 -13.73 -4.50
CA ARG A 99 -11.29 -14.04 -4.22
C ARG A 99 -12.26 -13.33 -5.18
N GLY A 100 -11.91 -13.30 -6.46
CA GLY A 100 -12.70 -12.70 -7.54
C GLY A 100 -12.49 -11.19 -7.72
N GLU A 101 -11.83 -10.52 -6.79
CA GLU A 101 -11.51 -9.09 -6.93
C GLU A 101 -10.19 -8.89 -7.67
N THR A 102 -10.24 -8.21 -8.81
CA THR A 102 -9.05 -7.88 -9.60
C THR A 102 -8.51 -6.51 -9.19
N TYR A 103 -7.22 -6.48 -8.84
CA TYR A 103 -6.52 -5.26 -8.45
C TYR A 103 -6.05 -4.47 -9.69
N PRO A 104 -5.71 -3.17 -9.53
CA PRO A 104 -5.07 -2.42 -10.61
C PRO A 104 -3.84 -3.14 -11.14
N GLU A 105 -3.49 -2.89 -12.40
CA GLU A 105 -2.35 -3.54 -13.01
C GLU A 105 -1.09 -3.38 -12.17
N CYS A 106 -0.46 -4.52 -11.87
CA CYS A 106 0.72 -4.63 -11.06
C CYS A 106 1.95 -4.41 -11.94
N LEU A 107 2.73 -3.38 -11.65
CA LEU A 107 3.89 -2.99 -12.43
C LEU A 107 5.17 -3.16 -11.62
N VAL A 108 6.22 -3.69 -12.23
CA VAL A 108 7.56 -3.67 -11.63
C VAL A 108 8.06 -2.22 -11.48
N PRO A 109 8.99 -1.92 -10.56
CA PRO A 109 9.61 -0.60 -10.46
C PRO A 109 10.15 -0.12 -11.81
N GLY A 110 9.75 1.10 -12.22
CA GLY A 110 10.15 1.70 -13.49
C GLY A 110 9.19 1.47 -14.66
N ALA A 111 8.32 0.46 -14.56
CA ALA A 111 7.28 0.23 -15.56
C ALA A 111 6.13 1.24 -15.42
N VAL A 112 5.47 1.52 -16.53
CA VAL A 112 4.34 2.45 -16.64
C VAL A 112 3.15 1.76 -17.30
N GLU A 113 1.93 2.17 -16.94
CA GLU A 113 0.73 1.69 -17.61
C GLU A 113 0.71 2.17 -19.06
N MET A 114 0.23 1.31 -19.96
CA MET A 114 -0.01 1.67 -21.36
C MET A 114 -1.51 1.68 -21.67
N PRO A 115 -2.02 2.67 -22.41
CA PRO A 115 -1.27 3.81 -22.96
C PRO A 115 -0.78 4.75 -21.86
N PHE A 116 0.47 5.21 -21.97
CA PHE A 116 1.05 6.17 -21.03
C PHE A 116 0.78 7.58 -21.54
N GLU A 117 0.05 8.39 -20.76
CA GLU A 117 -0.23 9.78 -21.08
C GLU A 117 0.57 10.72 -20.19
N ALA A 118 1.13 11.77 -20.79
CA ALA A 118 1.83 12.86 -20.12
C ALA A 118 1.41 14.21 -20.71
N ARG A 119 1.47 15.26 -19.88
CA ARG A 119 1.09 16.62 -20.28
C ARG A 119 1.87 17.68 -19.51
N GLY A 120 2.02 18.85 -20.12
CA GLY A 120 2.52 20.06 -19.47
C GLY A 120 1.81 21.32 -19.93
N ASN A 121 1.95 22.41 -19.16
CA ASN A 121 1.16 23.63 -19.32
C ASN A 121 1.94 24.82 -19.90
N GLU A 122 3.28 24.77 -19.91
CA GLU A 122 4.11 25.91 -20.30
C GLU A 122 5.30 25.49 -21.20
N PRO A 123 5.16 25.62 -22.54
CA PRO A 123 3.91 25.72 -23.29
C PRO A 123 3.06 24.44 -23.18
N PHE A 124 1.80 24.49 -23.61
CA PHE A 124 0.93 23.31 -23.61
C PHE A 124 1.46 22.20 -24.52
N TRP A 125 1.55 20.99 -23.97
CA TRP A 125 1.87 19.79 -24.72
C TRP A 125 1.19 18.57 -24.13
N ARG A 126 0.92 17.57 -24.96
CA ARG A 126 0.42 16.26 -24.56
C ARG A 126 1.14 15.17 -25.34
N ALA A 127 1.62 14.15 -24.64
CA ALA A 127 2.24 12.98 -25.24
C ALA A 127 1.50 11.72 -24.81
N VAL A 128 1.18 10.84 -25.76
CA VAL A 128 0.58 9.53 -25.50
C VAL A 128 1.46 8.45 -26.13
N VAL A 129 1.96 7.54 -25.31
CA VAL A 129 2.76 6.39 -25.76
C VAL A 129 1.89 5.14 -25.74
N SER A 130 1.79 4.46 -26.88
CA SER A 130 1.01 3.24 -27.06
C SER A 130 1.82 2.20 -27.82
N GLY A 131 2.47 1.28 -27.10
CA GLY A 131 3.34 0.28 -27.72
C GLY A 131 4.56 0.96 -28.38
N ALA A 132 4.65 0.87 -29.71
CA ALA A 132 5.73 1.46 -30.51
C ALA A 132 5.40 2.86 -31.06
N GLU A 133 4.21 3.42 -30.77
CA GLU A 133 3.82 4.75 -31.24
C GLU A 133 3.89 5.78 -30.11
N LEU A 134 4.48 6.95 -30.38
CA LEU A 134 4.35 8.16 -29.58
C LEU A 134 3.56 9.20 -30.37
N ARG A 135 2.42 9.61 -29.82
CA ARG A 135 1.62 10.74 -30.31
C ARG A 135 1.94 11.98 -29.51
N LEU A 136 2.47 13.02 -30.16
CA LEU A 136 2.80 14.30 -29.56
C LEU A 136 1.85 15.37 -30.10
N GLU A 137 1.15 16.05 -29.19
CA GLU A 137 0.28 17.18 -29.49
C GLU A 137 0.85 18.46 -28.87
N ARG A 138 1.07 19.48 -29.70
CA ARG A 138 1.52 20.83 -29.31
C ARG A 138 0.60 21.86 -29.99
N PRO A 139 -0.46 22.34 -29.31
CA PRO A 139 -1.55 23.09 -29.94
C PRO A 139 -1.14 24.39 -30.65
N PHE A 140 0.00 24.98 -30.30
CA PHE A 140 0.47 26.25 -30.90
C PHE A 140 1.37 26.07 -32.11
N GLU A 141 1.61 24.84 -32.56
CA GLU A 141 2.44 24.56 -33.72
C GLU A 141 1.60 24.25 -34.97
N LYS A 142 2.13 24.64 -36.13
CA LYS A 142 1.59 24.23 -37.42
C LYS A 142 1.72 22.70 -37.54
N ASP A 143 0.61 22.02 -37.82
CA ASP A 143 0.49 20.56 -37.78
C ASP A 143 0.68 19.97 -36.37
N GLY A 144 -0.10 20.50 -35.41
CA GLY A 144 0.05 20.28 -33.98
C GLY A 144 -0.04 18.84 -33.46
N LEU A 145 -0.41 17.84 -34.27
CA LEU A 145 -0.31 16.41 -33.92
C LEU A 145 0.78 15.73 -34.74
N LYS A 146 1.75 15.12 -34.06
CA LYS A 146 2.84 14.34 -34.64
C LYS A 146 2.73 12.89 -34.16
N ARG A 147 2.96 11.95 -35.08
CA ARG A 147 3.07 10.51 -34.79
C ARG A 147 4.50 10.11 -35.04
N LEU A 148 5.14 9.54 -34.04
CA LEU A 148 6.55 9.18 -34.04
C LEU A 148 6.69 7.71 -33.66
N GLU A 149 7.67 7.03 -34.25
CA GLU A 149 7.99 5.66 -33.89
C GLU A 149 8.96 5.66 -32.69
N VAL A 150 8.64 4.87 -31.67
CA VAL A 150 9.51 4.67 -30.50
C VAL A 150 10.61 3.69 -30.87
N GLU A 151 11.81 4.22 -31.10
CA GLU A 151 12.98 3.43 -31.48
C GLU A 151 13.62 2.73 -30.28
N LYS A 152 13.61 3.40 -29.13
CA LYS A 152 14.32 2.93 -27.94
C LYS A 152 13.55 3.25 -26.67
N VAL A 153 13.53 2.27 -25.78
CA VAL A 153 13.07 2.42 -24.40
C VAL A 153 14.23 2.11 -23.49
N VAL A 154 14.60 3.08 -22.64
CA VAL A 154 15.58 2.88 -21.56
C VAL A 154 14.79 2.87 -20.25
N ALA A 155 14.91 1.81 -19.46
CA ALA A 155 14.19 1.70 -18.20
C ALA A 155 15.13 1.27 -17.08
N ASP A 156 14.91 1.83 -15.90
CA ASP A 156 15.51 1.40 -14.65
C ASP A 156 14.45 1.44 -13.54
N ARG A 157 14.83 1.12 -12.29
CA ARG A 157 13.88 1.10 -11.17
C ARG A 157 13.30 2.48 -10.81
N HIS A 158 13.92 3.58 -11.24
CA HIS A 158 13.56 4.96 -10.92
C HIS A 158 12.66 5.59 -11.99
N GLY A 159 12.69 5.06 -13.22
CA GLY A 159 11.89 5.61 -14.30
C GLY A 159 12.16 4.97 -15.65
N ARG A 160 11.68 5.66 -16.68
CA ARG A 160 11.78 5.23 -18.07
C ARG A 160 11.96 6.42 -18.99
N GLU A 161 12.67 6.21 -20.07
CA GLU A 161 12.85 7.13 -21.18
C GLU A 161 12.35 6.49 -22.47
N PHE A 162 11.49 7.21 -23.19
CA PHE A 162 11.08 6.88 -24.54
C PHE A 162 11.81 7.78 -25.52
N LEU A 163 12.56 7.19 -26.44
CA LEU A 163 13.18 7.90 -27.55
C LEU A 163 12.39 7.60 -28.82
N ALA A 164 11.88 8.64 -29.44
CA ALA A 164 11.12 8.55 -30.68
C ALA A 164 11.70 9.51 -31.73
N ARG A 165 11.72 9.05 -32.98
CA ARG A 165 12.14 9.87 -34.12
C ARG A 165 11.03 9.98 -35.16
N GLY A 166 11.04 11.09 -35.86
CA GLY A 166 10.29 11.33 -37.10
C GLY A 166 11.13 12.22 -38.01
N ASP A 167 10.59 12.56 -39.17
CA ASP A 167 11.32 13.21 -40.27
C ASP A 167 12.23 14.37 -39.81
N ASP A 168 11.70 15.29 -39.00
CA ASP A 168 12.43 16.45 -38.46
C ASP A 168 12.38 16.56 -36.92
N LEU A 169 11.99 15.48 -36.23
CA LEU A 169 11.72 15.50 -34.79
C LEU A 169 12.49 14.41 -34.06
N ASN A 170 13.34 14.85 -33.13
CA ASN A 170 13.95 14.00 -32.12
C ASN A 170 13.24 14.25 -30.79
N VAL A 171 12.44 13.28 -30.34
CA VAL A 171 11.66 13.37 -29.11
C VAL A 171 12.21 12.41 -28.06
N ARG A 172 12.39 12.94 -26.86
CA ARG A 172 12.70 12.19 -25.65
C ARG A 172 11.61 12.49 -24.62
N LEU A 173 10.92 11.46 -24.14
CA LEU A 173 10.01 11.56 -23.01
C LEU A 173 10.61 10.80 -21.83
N THR A 174 11.09 11.54 -20.82
CA THR A 174 11.57 10.98 -19.57
C THR A 174 10.44 10.95 -18.54
N VAL A 175 10.26 9.82 -17.88
CA VAL A 175 9.25 9.56 -16.86
C VAL A 175 9.95 9.16 -15.57
N ALA A 176 9.82 9.99 -14.55
CA ALA A 176 10.35 9.73 -13.22
C ALA A 176 9.21 9.31 -12.28
N ARG A 177 9.45 8.25 -11.50
CA ARG A 177 8.47 7.74 -10.52
C ARG A 177 8.43 8.62 -9.27
N GLN A 178 7.83 9.80 -9.42
CA GLN A 178 7.70 10.80 -8.38
C GLN A 178 6.32 11.46 -8.51
N LEU A 179 5.66 11.70 -7.37
CA LEU A 179 4.40 12.42 -7.33
C LEU A 179 4.55 13.78 -8.02
N CYS A 180 3.68 14.05 -8.98
CA CYS A 180 3.62 15.30 -9.71
C CYS A 180 2.32 16.01 -9.41
N GLN A 181 2.36 17.32 -9.27
CA GLN A 181 1.18 18.16 -9.11
C GLN A 181 1.13 19.11 -10.31
N ASP A 182 0.00 19.08 -11.02
CA ASP A 182 -0.25 19.98 -12.14
C ASP A 182 -0.42 21.41 -11.63
N SER A 183 0.31 22.35 -12.24
CA SER A 183 0.38 23.74 -11.78
C SER A 183 -0.91 24.53 -11.99
N MET A 184 -1.74 24.13 -12.97
CA MET A 184 -2.96 24.84 -13.33
C MET A 184 -4.17 24.35 -12.52
N SER A 185 -4.32 23.03 -12.43
CA SER A 185 -5.48 22.38 -11.83
C SER A 185 -5.25 21.91 -10.40
N GLY A 186 -4.00 21.76 -9.98
CA GLY A 186 -3.64 21.16 -8.70
C GLY A 186 -3.82 19.64 -8.64
N ALA A 187 -4.27 18.99 -9.71
CA ALA A 187 -4.39 17.53 -9.77
C ALA A 187 -3.04 16.84 -9.63
N GLN A 188 -3.05 15.67 -9.00
CA GLN A 188 -1.85 14.87 -8.79
C GLN A 188 -1.77 13.67 -9.71
N TYR A 189 -0.54 13.33 -10.12
CA TYR A 189 -0.21 12.24 -11.03
C TYR A 189 0.91 11.39 -10.44
N PRO A 190 0.96 10.09 -10.76
CA PRO A 190 1.96 9.18 -10.23
C PRO A 190 3.39 9.43 -10.75
N ALA A 191 3.55 10.18 -11.85
CA ALA A 191 4.86 10.43 -12.44
C ALA A 191 5.09 11.91 -12.79
N GLN A 192 6.33 12.35 -12.56
CA GLN A 192 6.88 13.56 -13.16
C GLN A 192 7.42 13.20 -14.54
N THR A 193 7.26 14.12 -15.48
CA THR A 193 7.69 13.90 -16.87
C THR A 193 8.47 15.09 -17.39
N ARG A 194 9.40 14.79 -18.30
CA ARG A 194 10.18 15.79 -19.03
C ARG A 194 10.14 15.41 -20.51
N LEU A 195 9.56 16.28 -21.32
CA LEU A 195 9.55 16.16 -22.77
C LEU A 195 10.71 16.99 -23.31
N THR A 196 11.59 16.39 -24.10
CA THR A 196 12.60 17.11 -24.88
C THR A 196 12.32 16.94 -26.36
N VAL A 197 12.19 18.03 -27.11
CA VAL A 197 11.98 18.04 -28.56
C VAL A 197 13.08 18.85 -29.21
N ASN A 198 13.91 18.22 -30.06
CA ASN A 198 15.03 18.88 -30.75
C ASN A 198 15.96 19.69 -29.81
N GLY A 199 16.09 19.27 -28.55
CA GLY A 199 16.93 19.91 -27.53
C GLY A 199 16.16 20.84 -26.57
N GLU A 200 14.99 21.34 -26.94
CA GLU A 200 14.14 22.13 -26.05
C GLU A 200 13.41 21.23 -25.05
N THR A 201 13.26 21.68 -23.80
CA THR A 201 12.77 20.83 -22.71
C THR A 201 11.58 21.45 -21.99
N TYR A 202 10.57 20.62 -21.75
CA TYR A 202 9.30 20.99 -21.14
C TYR A 202 8.97 20.04 -19.99
N ASN A 203 8.54 20.59 -18.85
CA ASN A 203 8.13 19.79 -17.71
C ASN A 203 6.64 19.41 -17.81
N GLY A 204 6.27 18.35 -17.13
CA GLY A 204 4.88 17.90 -17.08
C GLY A 204 4.62 16.81 -16.06
N CYS A 205 3.38 16.36 -16.00
CA CYS A 205 2.92 15.23 -15.19
C CYS A 205 2.39 14.11 -16.09
N GLY A 206 2.42 12.85 -15.62
CA GLY A 206 1.90 11.73 -16.40
C GLY A 206 1.49 10.49 -15.60
N GLY A 207 0.81 9.58 -16.30
CA GLY A 207 0.18 8.37 -15.78
C GLY A 207 -1.25 8.58 -15.29
N ASP A 208 -1.97 7.48 -15.04
CA ASP A 208 -3.35 7.52 -14.55
C ASP A 208 -3.41 8.00 -13.08
N PRO A 209 -4.08 9.13 -12.78
CA PRO A 209 -4.30 9.61 -11.42
C PRO A 209 -5.01 8.61 -10.51
N GLN A 210 -5.85 7.71 -11.05
CA GLN A 210 -6.56 6.71 -10.25
C GLN A 210 -5.59 5.73 -9.57
N ARG A 211 -4.38 5.53 -10.11
CA ARG A 211 -3.32 4.73 -9.45
C ARG A 211 -2.88 5.30 -8.11
N LEU A 212 -3.07 6.60 -7.87
CA LEU A 212 -2.77 7.23 -6.58
C LEU A 212 -3.76 6.80 -5.49
N LEU A 213 -4.95 6.32 -5.87
CA LEU A 213 -6.05 6.02 -4.95
C LEU A 213 -6.37 4.52 -4.86
N ARG A 214 -6.28 3.80 -5.98
CA ARG A 214 -6.69 2.40 -6.09
C ARG A 214 -5.63 1.42 -5.58
N GLY A 215 -6.08 0.19 -5.30
CA GLY A 215 -5.24 -0.93 -4.88
C GLY A 215 -5.01 -1.00 -3.37
N ALA A 216 -5.02 0.14 -2.66
CA ALA A 216 -4.94 0.20 -1.22
C ALA A 216 -6.33 0.16 -0.54
N GLU A 217 -6.35 -0.27 0.72
CA GLU A 217 -7.41 0.08 1.65
C GLU A 217 -6.90 1.24 2.50
N TRP A 218 -7.58 2.38 2.47
CA TRP A 218 -7.23 3.55 3.25
C TRP A 218 -7.96 3.49 4.59
N VAL A 219 -7.24 3.60 5.69
CA VAL A 219 -7.78 3.64 7.06
C VAL A 219 -7.79 5.09 7.51
N VAL A 220 -8.97 5.62 7.82
CA VAL A 220 -9.13 7.01 8.27
C VAL A 220 -8.64 7.10 9.70
N GLU A 221 -7.73 8.04 9.97
CA GLU A 221 -7.21 8.34 11.31
C GLU A 221 -7.75 9.66 11.86
N ASP A 222 -8.25 10.55 11.00
CA ASP A 222 -8.80 11.84 11.40
C ASP A 222 -10.05 12.20 10.59
N ILE A 223 -11.09 12.66 11.29
CA ILE A 223 -12.34 13.15 10.74
C ILE A 223 -12.50 14.62 11.15
N ALA A 224 -12.11 15.54 10.27
CA ALA A 224 -12.18 16.98 10.48
C ALA A 224 -11.58 17.42 11.83
N GLY A 225 -10.35 17.00 12.11
CA GLY A 225 -9.53 17.42 13.24
C GLY A 225 -9.86 16.76 14.59
N ALA A 226 -10.80 15.81 14.63
CA ALA A 226 -11.28 15.19 15.86
C ALA A 226 -10.76 13.76 16.12
N GLY A 227 -9.86 13.23 15.28
CA GLY A 227 -9.41 11.84 15.38
C GLY A 227 -10.54 10.83 15.16
N ILE A 228 -10.29 9.56 15.52
CA ILE A 228 -11.27 8.48 15.51
C ILE A 228 -11.34 7.77 16.86
N ILE A 229 -12.48 7.16 17.18
CA ILE A 229 -12.61 6.27 18.35
C ILE A 229 -11.74 5.02 18.14
N ASP A 230 -10.84 4.72 19.09
CA ASP A 230 -9.84 3.63 18.99
C ASP A 230 -10.41 2.25 18.64
N SER A 231 -11.62 1.93 19.15
CA SER A 231 -12.28 0.65 18.88
C SER A 231 -13.02 0.62 17.54
N SER A 232 -13.00 1.71 16.77
CA SER A 232 -13.63 1.84 15.47
C SER A 232 -12.59 1.72 14.35
N ARG A 233 -13.04 1.21 13.21
CA ARG A 233 -12.23 1.18 11.99
C ARG A 233 -13.03 1.76 10.85
N VAL A 234 -12.63 2.95 10.40
CA VAL A 234 -13.21 3.62 9.25
C VAL A 234 -12.28 3.43 8.06
N THR A 235 -12.83 3.00 6.91
CA THR A 235 -12.01 2.68 5.75
C THR A 235 -12.59 3.19 4.45
N ILE A 236 -11.73 3.48 3.48
CA ILE A 236 -12.09 3.87 2.12
C ILE A 236 -11.33 2.97 1.14
N ARG A 237 -12.04 2.40 0.17
CA ARG A 237 -11.47 1.65 -0.94
C ARG A 237 -12.00 2.20 -2.26
N PHE A 238 -11.08 2.55 -3.14
CA PHE A 238 -11.39 2.92 -4.53
C PHE A 238 -11.31 1.67 -5.39
N LEU A 239 -12.44 1.29 -5.98
CA LEU A 239 -12.63 0.08 -6.75
C LEU A 239 -12.67 0.41 -8.26
N PRO A 240 -12.62 -0.61 -9.15
CA PRO A 240 -12.91 -0.44 -10.57
C PRO A 240 -14.28 0.19 -10.82
N ASP A 241 -14.48 0.69 -12.04
CA ASP A 241 -15.74 1.30 -12.50
C ASP A 241 -16.21 2.46 -11.63
N ASN A 242 -15.27 3.24 -11.10
CA ASN A 242 -15.55 4.46 -10.35
C ASN A 242 -16.41 4.21 -9.10
N ARG A 243 -16.23 3.05 -8.46
CA ARG A 243 -16.92 2.68 -7.22
C ARG A 243 -16.08 2.94 -5.98
N VAL A 244 -16.73 3.36 -4.89
CA VAL A 244 -16.13 3.45 -3.55
C VAL A 244 -16.85 2.50 -2.60
N ALA A 245 -16.11 1.88 -1.70
CA ALA A 245 -16.68 1.06 -0.65
C ALA A 245 -15.84 1.12 0.62
N GLY A 246 -16.43 0.77 1.76
CA GLY A 246 -15.71 0.76 3.01
C GLY A 246 -16.57 0.46 4.22
N ARG A 247 -16.02 0.76 5.39
CA ARG A 247 -16.72 0.76 6.68
C ARG A 247 -16.76 2.19 7.19
N GLY A 248 -17.94 2.71 7.52
CA GLY A 248 -18.15 4.08 7.98
C GLY A 248 -17.90 4.27 9.47
N SER A 249 -17.80 3.16 10.22
CA SER A 249 -17.45 3.00 11.65
C SER A 249 -18.26 1.80 12.15
N CYS A 250 -19.59 1.93 12.14
CA CYS A 250 -20.52 0.85 12.47
C CYS A 250 -20.84 0.00 11.25
N ASN A 251 -21.30 0.65 10.18
CA ASN A 251 -21.88 0.08 8.99
C ASN A 251 -20.88 -0.03 7.83
N ARG A 252 -21.23 -0.91 6.89
CA ARG A 252 -20.57 -0.94 5.57
C ARG A 252 -21.28 0.03 4.65
N TYR A 253 -20.52 0.70 3.80
CA TYR A 253 -21.05 1.61 2.80
C TYR A 253 -20.49 1.31 1.41
N THR A 254 -21.24 1.74 0.40
CA THR A 254 -20.87 1.69 -1.01
C THR A 254 -21.39 2.93 -1.72
N GLY A 255 -20.72 3.35 -2.78
CA GLY A 255 -21.19 4.41 -3.66
C GLY A 255 -20.33 4.50 -4.91
N SER A 256 -20.42 5.65 -5.58
CA SER A 256 -19.59 6.01 -6.72
C SER A 256 -18.73 7.23 -6.43
N TYR A 257 -17.66 7.40 -7.19
CA TYR A 257 -16.82 8.59 -7.17
C TYR A 257 -16.46 8.98 -8.59
N GLN A 258 -16.22 10.26 -8.84
CA GLN A 258 -15.69 10.74 -10.11
C GLN A 258 -14.41 11.51 -9.83
N LEU A 259 -13.32 11.11 -10.48
CA LEU A 259 -12.05 11.83 -10.46
C LEU A 259 -11.91 12.59 -11.77
N THR A 260 -11.61 13.88 -11.70
CA THR A 260 -11.36 14.75 -12.85
C THR A 260 -10.02 15.46 -12.67
N GLY A 261 -9.64 16.30 -13.64
CA GLY A 261 -8.48 17.19 -13.47
C GLY A 261 -8.68 18.24 -12.38
N GLU A 262 -9.92 18.56 -12.00
CA GLU A 262 -10.23 19.65 -11.07
C GLU A 262 -10.43 19.15 -9.63
N GLY A 263 -10.66 17.86 -9.44
CA GLY A 263 -10.91 17.31 -8.11
C GLY A 263 -11.54 15.93 -8.12
N ILE A 264 -12.17 15.59 -6.99
CA ILE A 264 -12.94 14.36 -6.81
C ILE A 264 -14.32 14.71 -6.28
N GLY A 265 -15.35 14.02 -6.75
CA GLY A 265 -16.70 14.08 -6.18
C GLY A 265 -17.23 12.69 -5.88
N PHE A 266 -18.08 12.57 -4.86
CA PHE A 266 -18.75 11.32 -4.52
C PHE A 266 -20.23 11.38 -4.89
N GLY A 267 -20.74 10.31 -5.49
CA GLY A 267 -22.16 10.14 -5.79
C GLY A 267 -22.96 9.71 -4.55
N ALA A 268 -24.18 9.21 -4.80
CA ALA A 268 -25.01 8.69 -3.72
C ALA A 268 -24.30 7.56 -2.95
N ILE A 269 -24.22 7.71 -1.63
CA ILE A 269 -23.67 6.70 -0.72
C ILE A 269 -24.81 5.91 -0.09
N ALA A 270 -24.78 4.59 -0.25
CA ALA A 270 -25.65 3.66 0.44
C ALA A 270 -24.90 3.03 1.62
N SER A 271 -25.56 2.90 2.77
CA SER A 271 -25.01 2.28 3.98
C SER A 271 -25.98 1.24 4.55
N THR A 272 -25.43 0.21 5.21
CA THR A 272 -26.24 -0.74 5.99
C THR A 272 -26.81 -0.05 7.24
N ARG A 273 -27.77 -0.69 7.94
CA ARG A 273 -28.42 -0.15 9.14
C ARG A 273 -28.30 -1.08 10.34
N MET A 274 -27.08 -1.41 10.74
CA MET A 274 -26.78 -2.08 12.00
C MET A 274 -26.90 -1.08 13.16
N ALA A 275 -27.37 -1.56 14.30
CA ALA A 275 -27.40 -0.78 15.53
C ALA A 275 -26.06 -0.92 16.27
N CYS A 276 -25.37 0.20 16.49
CA CYS A 276 -24.18 0.30 17.32
C CYS A 276 -24.37 1.32 18.45
N ALA A 277 -23.38 1.44 19.33
CA ALA A 277 -23.36 2.49 20.35
C ALA A 277 -23.50 3.89 19.71
N PRO A 278 -24.19 4.85 20.36
CA PRO A 278 -24.44 6.18 19.79
C PRO A 278 -23.19 6.91 19.31
N ALA A 279 -22.07 6.78 20.03
CA ALA A 279 -20.80 7.38 19.64
C ALA A 279 -20.28 6.89 18.26
N LEU A 280 -20.41 5.59 17.98
CA LEU A 280 -19.99 5.00 16.70
C LEU A 280 -20.89 5.44 15.55
N MET A 281 -22.19 5.57 15.81
CA MET A 281 -23.19 6.06 14.85
C MET A 281 -22.97 7.55 14.54
N ASN A 282 -22.70 8.37 15.55
CA ASN A 282 -22.41 9.80 15.35
C ASN A 282 -21.12 10.00 14.54
N GLN A 283 -20.06 9.24 14.83
CA GLN A 283 -18.82 9.27 14.04
C GLN A 283 -19.08 8.85 12.59
N GLU A 284 -19.88 7.81 12.36
CA GLU A 284 -20.27 7.35 11.02
C GLU A 284 -21.02 8.42 10.25
N ASN A 285 -22.02 9.04 10.85
CA ASN A 285 -22.80 10.09 10.21
C ASN A 285 -21.91 11.28 9.81
N ARG A 286 -21.02 11.71 10.70
CA ARG A 286 -20.05 12.78 10.42
C ARG A 286 -19.11 12.39 9.27
N PHE A 287 -18.58 11.18 9.27
CA PHE A 287 -17.72 10.68 8.20
C PHE A 287 -18.44 10.67 6.85
N LEU A 288 -19.66 10.11 6.79
CA LEU A 288 -20.43 10.01 5.55
C LEU A 288 -20.89 11.37 5.02
N GLN A 289 -21.24 12.31 5.92
CA GLN A 289 -21.56 13.68 5.54
C GLN A 289 -20.36 14.36 4.88
N ILE A 290 -19.20 14.38 5.55
CA ILE A 290 -17.99 15.00 5.02
C ILE A 290 -17.60 14.34 3.70
N LEU A 291 -17.64 13.01 3.61
CA LEU A 291 -17.33 12.27 2.38
C LEU A 291 -18.20 12.71 1.20
N GLY A 292 -19.48 12.98 1.44
CA GLY A 292 -20.42 13.47 0.42
C GLY A 292 -20.16 14.92 -0.03
N GLU A 293 -19.44 15.70 0.76
CA GLU A 293 -19.11 17.11 0.47
C GLU A 293 -17.69 17.29 -0.10
N VAL A 294 -16.89 16.24 -0.20
CA VAL A 294 -15.52 16.30 -0.74
C VAL A 294 -15.53 16.81 -2.17
N SER A 295 -14.65 17.77 -2.46
CA SER A 295 -14.39 18.28 -3.81
C SER A 295 -12.94 18.08 -4.26
N ARG A 296 -12.00 17.88 -3.33
CA ARG A 296 -10.57 17.75 -3.64
C ARG A 296 -9.95 16.53 -2.97
N VAL A 297 -9.03 15.89 -3.69
CA VAL A 297 -8.19 14.80 -3.18
C VAL A 297 -6.71 15.14 -3.33
N GLN A 298 -5.92 14.76 -2.34
CA GLN A 298 -4.47 14.84 -2.43
C GLN A 298 -3.80 13.70 -1.64
N ILE A 299 -2.65 13.27 -2.13
CA ILE A 299 -1.66 12.49 -1.42
C ILE A 299 -0.67 13.46 -0.77
N GLY A 300 -0.61 13.44 0.55
CA GLY A 300 0.29 14.25 1.34
C GLY A 300 1.74 13.73 1.32
N ARG A 301 2.65 14.50 1.90
CA ARG A 301 4.10 14.21 1.88
C ARG A 301 4.49 12.92 2.62
N GLU A 302 3.64 12.48 3.56
CA GLU A 302 3.85 11.26 4.34
C GLU A 302 3.11 10.06 3.72
N GLY A 303 2.49 10.23 2.55
CA GLY A 303 1.71 9.20 1.87
C GLY A 303 0.27 9.08 2.38
N GLN A 304 -0.22 10.05 3.16
CA GLN A 304 -1.60 10.12 3.58
C GLN A 304 -2.53 10.51 2.42
N LEU A 305 -3.66 9.84 2.31
CA LEU A 305 -4.80 10.31 1.54
C LEU A 305 -5.51 11.41 2.32
N GLN A 306 -5.78 12.53 1.66
CA GLN A 306 -6.59 13.62 2.20
C GLN A 306 -7.73 13.92 1.25
N LEU A 307 -8.95 13.85 1.78
CA LEU A 307 -10.18 14.24 1.09
C LEU A 307 -10.70 15.51 1.73
N ILE A 308 -10.88 16.55 0.93
CA ILE A 308 -11.06 17.92 1.41
C ILE A 308 -12.36 18.47 0.83
N THR A 309 -13.20 19.03 1.69
CA THR A 309 -14.44 19.72 1.32
C THR A 309 -14.16 21.16 0.89
N PRO A 310 -15.09 21.84 0.20
CA PRO A 310 -15.01 23.27 -0.06
C PRO A 310 -14.91 24.13 1.21
N SER A 311 -15.48 23.68 2.33
CA SER A 311 -15.38 24.36 3.64
C SER A 311 -14.01 24.22 4.31
N GLY A 312 -13.13 23.35 3.78
CA GLY A 312 -11.80 23.07 4.32
C GLY A 312 -11.76 21.92 5.33
N GLU A 313 -12.89 21.28 5.62
CA GLU A 313 -12.92 20.05 6.42
C GLU A 313 -12.19 18.92 5.68
N THR A 314 -11.43 18.13 6.42
CA THR A 314 -10.54 17.13 5.84
C THR A 314 -10.75 15.77 6.50
N LEU A 315 -10.85 14.72 5.67
CA LEU A 315 -10.66 13.33 6.09
C LEU A 315 -9.21 12.95 5.78
N THR A 316 -8.46 12.51 6.81
CA THR A 316 -7.08 12.03 6.61
C THR A 316 -7.03 10.53 6.84
N ALA A 317 -6.47 9.81 5.86
CA ALA A 317 -6.36 8.36 5.89
C ALA A 317 -4.98 7.89 5.46
N PHE A 318 -4.54 6.75 5.97
CA PHE A 318 -3.29 6.10 5.59
C PHE A 318 -3.57 4.75 4.97
N GLN A 319 -2.68 4.28 4.10
CA GLN A 319 -2.80 2.92 3.61
C GLN A 319 -2.79 1.96 4.80
N SER A 320 -3.63 0.92 4.75
CA SER A 320 -3.61 -0.15 5.74
C SER A 320 -2.20 -0.74 5.73
N ALA A 321 -1.39 -0.32 6.69
CA ALA A 321 -0.09 -0.88 6.92
C ALA A 321 -0.28 -2.37 7.13
N GLY A 322 0.59 -3.17 6.53
CA GLY A 322 0.90 -4.42 7.20
C GLY A 322 1.43 -4.08 8.59
N GLU A 323 1.11 -4.84 9.63
CA GLU A 323 1.55 -4.76 11.02
C GLU A 323 3.06 -4.39 11.19
N GLN A 324 3.90 -4.65 10.19
CA GLN A 324 5.30 -4.19 10.13
C GLN A 324 5.50 -2.70 9.81
N ALA A 325 4.70 -2.12 8.91
CA ALA A 325 4.71 -0.69 8.63
C ALA A 325 4.09 0.12 9.78
N GLU A 326 3.16 -0.47 10.54
CA GLU A 326 2.57 0.16 11.72
C GLU A 326 3.57 0.28 12.87
N ARG A 327 4.41 -0.74 13.11
CA ARG A 327 5.57 -0.65 14.02
C ARG A 327 6.56 0.44 13.61
N ASN A 328 6.84 0.57 12.31
CA ASN A 328 7.73 1.60 11.78
C ASN A 328 7.10 3.00 11.86
N ASN A 329 5.79 3.12 11.65
CA ASN A 329 5.06 4.37 11.73
C ASN A 329 4.92 4.85 13.19
N VAL A 330 4.59 3.95 14.12
CA VAL A 330 4.63 4.22 15.57
C VAL A 330 6.04 4.64 16.00
N SER A 331 7.09 4.00 15.48
CA SER A 331 8.47 4.42 15.76
C SER A 331 8.79 5.82 15.21
N ARG A 332 8.23 6.21 14.06
CA ARG A 332 8.39 7.56 13.48
C ARG A 332 7.57 8.61 14.24
N LYS A 333 6.30 8.32 14.57
CA LYS A 333 5.40 9.19 15.34
C LYS A 333 5.97 9.46 16.73
N ARG A 334 6.55 8.44 17.40
CA ARG A 334 7.28 8.61 18.68
C ARG A 334 8.52 9.48 18.55
N LYS A 335 9.25 9.36 17.43
CA LYS A 335 10.45 10.18 17.15
C LYS A 335 10.09 11.64 16.85
N ALA A 336 8.98 11.89 16.15
CA ALA A 336 8.45 13.22 15.88
C ALA A 336 7.87 13.91 17.13
N LEU A 337 7.28 13.13 18.06
CA LEU A 337 6.76 13.62 19.34
C LEU A 337 7.83 13.74 20.44
N GLY A 338 9.12 13.50 20.15
CA GLY A 338 10.19 13.55 21.15
C GLY A 338 10.10 12.47 22.23
N ILE A 339 9.26 11.45 22.04
CA ILE A 339 9.09 10.35 23.00
C ILE A 339 10.22 9.34 22.77
N GLY A 340 11.36 9.60 23.41
CA GLY A 340 12.47 8.65 23.46
C GLY A 340 12.05 7.32 24.07
N GLN A 341 12.60 6.21 23.56
CA GLN A 341 12.54 4.93 24.25
C GLN A 341 13.25 5.08 25.59
N ALA A 342 12.51 5.31 26.67
CA ALA A 342 13.02 5.13 28.01
C ALA A 342 13.46 3.67 28.13
N ARG A 343 14.78 3.44 28.10
CA ARG A 343 15.41 2.18 28.47
C ARG A 343 15.01 1.91 29.93
N TRP A 344 14.03 1.05 30.14
CA TRP A 344 13.77 0.41 31.43
C TRP A 344 14.83 -0.65 31.71
N ARG A 345 16.09 -0.24 31.83
CA ARG A 345 17.14 -0.97 32.54
C ARG A 345 18.02 0.07 33.23
N ASP A 346 18.16 -0.12 34.53
CA ASP A 346 19.06 0.59 35.44
C ASP A 346 18.57 1.94 35.96
N SER A 347 17.66 1.89 36.95
CA SER A 347 17.63 2.82 38.11
C SER A 347 16.63 2.35 39.17
N VAL A 348 16.96 1.28 39.89
CA VAL A 348 16.51 1.08 41.27
C VAL A 348 17.74 0.68 42.08
N ALA A 349 18.60 1.66 42.39
CA ALA A 349 19.62 1.55 43.43
C ALA A 349 20.33 2.91 43.63
N ALA A 350 19.70 3.84 44.35
CA ALA A 350 20.41 4.86 45.13
C ALA A 350 19.43 5.70 45.98
N ALA A 351 18.95 5.13 47.08
CA ALA A 351 18.73 5.82 48.35
C ALA A 351 18.02 4.85 49.31
N VAL A 352 18.38 4.94 50.59
CA VAL A 352 17.92 4.09 51.70
C VAL A 352 18.65 2.75 51.78
N GLY A 353 19.83 2.79 52.42
CA GLY A 353 20.43 1.61 52.99
C GLY A 353 19.55 1.04 54.10
N THR A 354 19.45 -0.28 54.16
CA THR A 354 19.60 -1.12 55.37
C THR A 354 19.68 -2.57 54.90
N ARG A 355 20.67 -3.30 55.40
CA ARG A 355 20.85 -4.75 55.18
C ARG A 355 19.64 -5.53 55.69
N ALA A 356 19.08 -6.44 54.89
CA ALA A 356 18.42 -7.64 55.38
C ALA A 356 18.44 -8.74 54.32
N LEU A 357 19.00 -9.90 54.71
CA LEU A 357 19.03 -11.14 53.95
C LEU A 357 17.61 -11.64 53.67
N VAL A 358 17.33 -12.06 52.43
CA VAL A 358 16.33 -13.11 52.19
C VAL A 358 16.86 -14.06 51.11
N ARG A 359 17.14 -15.29 51.54
CA ARG A 359 17.44 -16.45 50.70
C ARG A 359 16.20 -16.83 49.89
N SER A 360 16.43 -17.09 48.62
CA SER A 360 15.57 -17.84 47.73
C SER A 360 15.28 -19.24 48.29
N PHE A 361 14.01 -19.60 48.37
CA PHE A 361 13.57 -21.00 48.40
C PHE A 361 12.59 -21.25 47.26
N ILE A 362 13.08 -22.06 46.33
CA ILE A 362 12.33 -22.71 45.25
C ILE A 362 11.62 -23.91 45.90
N CYS A 363 10.29 -23.92 45.90
CA CYS A 363 9.52 -25.12 46.26
C CYS A 363 9.54 -26.09 45.07
N ARG A 364 10.13 -27.28 45.28
CA ARG A 364 9.86 -28.49 44.51
C ARG A 364 9.32 -29.53 45.50
N ASP A 365 8.24 -30.19 45.05
CA ASP A 365 7.57 -31.39 45.56
C ASP A 365 6.24 -31.29 46.34
N PRO A 366 5.35 -32.29 46.13
CA PRO A 366 3.90 -32.15 46.22
C PRO A 366 3.33 -32.96 47.37
N THR A 367 3.35 -32.43 48.58
CA THR A 367 2.58 -32.98 49.70
C THR A 367 2.33 -31.88 50.72
N CYS A 368 1.18 -31.21 50.61
CA CYS A 368 0.57 -30.49 51.74
C CYS A 368 -0.92 -30.27 51.45
N TRP A 369 -1.70 -31.32 51.71
CA TRP A 369 -3.08 -31.19 52.17
C TRP A 369 -3.05 -30.91 53.68
N PRO A 370 -4.05 -30.21 54.23
CA PRO A 370 -4.95 -30.95 55.12
C PRO A 370 -6.44 -30.63 54.94
N SER A 371 -7.19 -31.74 54.86
CA SER A 371 -8.44 -32.11 55.54
C SER A 371 -9.43 -31.04 56.05
N ARG A 372 -10.66 -31.22 55.55
CA ARG A 372 -12.01 -30.92 56.09
C ARG A 372 -12.15 -30.75 57.60
N THR A 373 -12.97 -29.75 57.97
CA THR A 373 -13.96 -29.84 59.06
C THR A 373 -15.30 -29.24 58.62
N THR A 374 -16.36 -29.86 59.13
CA THR A 374 -17.78 -29.84 58.75
C THR A 374 -18.63 -28.75 59.43
N ARG A 375 -19.64 -28.23 58.74
CA ARG A 375 -21.03 -27.95 59.23
C ARG A 375 -21.92 -27.52 58.05
N LYS A 376 -22.89 -28.35 57.63
CA LYS A 376 -24.35 -28.29 57.93
C LYS A 376 -24.97 -26.92 57.58
N ASP A 377 -25.71 -26.80 56.47
CA ASP A 377 -27.07 -27.30 56.17
C ASP A 377 -28.02 -26.10 56.18
N SER A 378 -28.52 -25.69 55.01
CA SER A 378 -29.93 -25.38 54.79
C SER A 378 -30.20 -25.13 53.30
N SER A 379 -30.89 -26.11 52.73
CA SER A 379 -31.74 -26.08 51.54
C SER A 379 -32.61 -24.83 51.42
N VAL A 380 -32.94 -24.42 50.18
CA VAL A 380 -34.31 -24.44 49.63
C VAL A 380 -34.31 -23.88 48.20
N SER A 381 -34.90 -24.62 47.28
CA SER A 381 -35.44 -24.22 45.97
C SER A 381 -36.68 -25.09 45.74
N PRO A 382 -37.56 -24.82 44.77
CA PRO A 382 -38.22 -23.57 44.33
C PRO A 382 -39.75 -23.68 44.60
N PRO A 383 -40.62 -22.94 43.90
CA PRO A 383 -41.43 -23.68 42.92
C PRO A 383 -41.79 -22.92 41.63
N GLU A 384 -42.11 -23.72 40.61
CA GLU A 384 -42.81 -23.36 39.37
C GLU A 384 -44.26 -22.92 39.62
N ARG A 385 -44.82 -22.08 38.73
CA ARG A 385 -46.11 -22.35 38.06
C ARG A 385 -46.43 -21.41 36.89
N SER A 386 -47.04 -22.04 35.88
CA SER A 386 -47.67 -21.53 34.68
C SER A 386 -49.01 -20.80 34.89
N SER A 387 -49.38 -19.87 34.00
CA SER A 387 -50.68 -19.82 33.26
C SER A 387 -50.84 -18.47 32.51
N THR A 388 -50.97 -18.36 31.18
CA THR A 388 -52.11 -18.55 30.22
C THR A 388 -53.02 -17.30 29.98
N VAL A 389 -53.36 -17.07 28.68
CA VAL A 389 -54.50 -16.34 28.02
C VAL A 389 -54.48 -14.79 28.09
N SER A 390 -54.61 -13.97 27.01
CA SER A 390 -55.68 -13.87 25.99
C SER A 390 -55.22 -12.97 24.81
N ARG A 391 -55.38 -13.37 23.54
CA ARG A 391 -56.50 -13.08 22.60
C ARG A 391 -56.72 -11.59 22.26
N LEU A 392 -56.46 -11.20 21.02
CA LEU A 392 -57.26 -10.23 20.26
C LEU A 392 -57.13 -10.50 18.75
N SER A 393 -58.28 -10.55 18.11
CA SER A 393 -58.57 -10.87 16.71
C SER A 393 -59.06 -9.62 15.96
N ARG A 394 -58.69 -9.49 14.69
CA ARG A 394 -59.42 -8.85 13.55
C ARG A 394 -58.52 -9.03 12.31
N SER A 395 -58.85 -9.75 11.22
CA SER A 395 -59.92 -9.55 10.21
C SER A 395 -59.96 -8.08 9.73
N GLU A 396 -59.65 -7.71 8.49
CA GLU A 396 -60.29 -8.09 7.23
C GLU A 396 -59.52 -7.56 5.98
N MET A 397 -59.81 -8.19 4.84
CA MET A 397 -59.90 -7.68 3.46
C MET A 397 -58.70 -7.07 2.70
N SER A 398 -58.34 -7.76 1.60
CA SER A 398 -57.91 -7.25 0.28
C SER A 398 -59.10 -6.59 -0.46
N PRO A 399 -59.03 -6.06 -1.71
CA PRO A 399 -57.89 -5.79 -2.61
C PRO A 399 -57.90 -4.39 -3.30
N ALA A 400 -56.80 -4.02 -3.96
CA ALA A 400 -56.73 -3.35 -5.28
C ALA A 400 -55.27 -3.33 -5.76
#